data_AF-A0A7C3QYZ6-F1
#
_entry.id   AF-A0A7C3QYZ6-F1
#
_cell.length_a   1.000
_cell.length_b   1.000
_cell.length_c   1.000
_cell.angle_alpha   90.00
_cell.angle_beta   90.00
_cell.angle_gamma   90.00
#
_symmetry.space_group_name_H-M   'P 1'
#
loop_
_entity.id
_entity.type
_entity.pdbx_description
1 polymer ?
#
loop_
_entity_poly.entity_id
_entity_poly.type
_entity_poly.pdbx_seq_one_letter_code
_entity_poly.pdbx_strand_id
1 'polypeptide(L)'
;TRLAMAYVHRDDPGDRERALQALEKALELDPQQTEAYYYLGQLYLQAGRRREAIAAWREYVAKGEDEEAVAKVRTWLKNLEEGGSPEPAP
;
A
#
# COMPACT_ATOMS: atom_id res chain seq x y z
N THR A 1 11.95 -4.54 4.03
CA THR A 1 12.60 -5.83 4.43
C THR A 1 12.12 -6.96 3.53
N ARG A 2 12.84 -8.10 3.41
CA ARG A 2 12.50 -9.26 2.53
C ARG A 2 11.04 -9.75 2.56
N LEU A 3 10.24 -9.32 3.55
CA LEU A 3 8.84 -9.64 3.75
C LEU A 3 7.88 -9.01 2.72
N ALA A 4 8.08 -7.77 2.28
CA ALA A 4 7.13 -7.11 1.36
C ALA A 4 7.16 -7.74 -0.05
N MET A 5 8.34 -8.16 -0.52
CA MET A 5 8.51 -8.81 -1.82
C MET A 5 7.84 -10.19 -1.91
N ALA A 6 7.58 -10.86 -0.79
CA ALA A 6 6.94 -12.17 -0.80
C ALA A 6 5.42 -12.10 -1.08
N TYR A 7 4.78 -10.97 -0.75
CA TYR A 7 3.32 -10.85 -0.81
C TYR A 7 2.76 -10.40 -2.15
N VAL A 8 3.58 -9.72 -2.97
CA VAL A 8 3.18 -9.31 -4.32
C VAL A 8 3.08 -10.53 -5.27
N HIS A 9 3.73 -11.66 -4.94
CA HIS A 9 3.86 -12.80 -5.84
C HIS A 9 2.83 -13.93 -5.68
N ARG A 10 1.94 -13.89 -4.69
CA ARG A 10 0.93 -14.96 -4.52
C ARG A 10 -0.48 -14.40 -4.39
N ASP A 11 -1.35 -14.81 -5.32
CA ASP A 11 -2.79 -14.52 -5.31
C ASP A 11 -3.55 -15.29 -4.21
N ASP A 12 -2.86 -15.71 -3.15
CA ASP A 12 -3.47 -16.46 -2.05
C ASP A 12 -4.00 -15.48 -0.99
N PRO A 13 -5.31 -15.50 -0.66
CA PRO A 13 -5.89 -14.63 0.35
C PRO A 13 -5.23 -14.76 1.73
N GLY A 14 -4.79 -15.97 2.11
CA GLY A 14 -4.16 -16.23 3.40
C GLY A 14 -2.76 -15.63 3.48
N ASP A 15 -2.05 -15.54 2.36
CA ASP A 15 -0.78 -14.82 2.31
C ASP A 15 -1.04 -13.30 2.37
N ARG A 16 -2.04 -12.75 1.68
CA ARG A 16 -2.37 -11.31 1.79
C ARG A 16 -2.67 -10.84 3.22
N GLU A 17 -3.37 -11.64 4.03
CA GLU A 17 -3.62 -11.27 5.44
C GLU A 17 -2.35 -11.27 6.28
N ARG A 18 -1.46 -12.24 6.08
CA ARG A 18 -0.16 -12.25 6.77
C ARG A 18 0.69 -11.05 6.35
N ALA A 19 0.52 -10.57 5.11
CA ALA A 19 1.18 -9.38 4.59
C ALA A 19 0.80 -8.13 5.35
N LEU A 20 -0.51 -7.94 5.50
CA LEU A 20 -1.08 -6.84 6.24
C LEU A 20 -0.54 -6.83 7.66
N GLN A 21 -0.61 -7.97 8.37
CA GLN A 21 -0.10 -8.07 9.74
C GLN A 21 1.41 -7.80 9.83
N ALA A 22 2.21 -8.29 8.87
CA ALA A 22 3.65 -8.06 8.87
C ALA A 22 4.00 -6.58 8.65
N LEU A 23 3.26 -5.89 7.78
CA LEU A 23 3.46 -4.47 7.49
C LEU A 23 2.94 -3.58 8.63
N GLU A 24 1.79 -3.91 9.22
CA GLU A 24 1.27 -3.22 10.41
C GLU A 24 2.27 -3.30 11.56
N LYS A 25 2.80 -4.49 11.84
CA LYS A 25 3.86 -4.67 12.85
C LYS A 25 5.16 -3.94 12.49
N ALA A 26 5.49 -3.86 11.20
CA ALA A 26 6.64 -3.08 10.77
C ALA A 26 6.44 -1.58 11.06
N LEU A 27 5.22 -1.06 10.91
CA LEU A 27 4.87 0.32 11.26
C LEU A 27 4.78 0.56 12.77
N GLU A 28 4.42 -0.45 13.57
CA GLU A 28 4.52 -0.36 15.03
C GLU A 28 5.98 -0.23 15.51
N LEU A 29 6.90 -0.92 14.83
CA LEU A 29 8.32 -0.89 15.15
C LEU A 29 9.02 0.37 14.59
N ASP A 30 8.67 0.75 13.37
CA ASP A 30 9.20 1.94 12.69
C ASP A 30 8.09 2.66 11.91
N PRO A 31 7.47 3.69 12.52
CA PRO A 31 6.44 4.48 11.87
C PRO A 31 6.93 5.31 10.66
N GLN A 32 8.25 5.38 10.44
CA GLN A 32 8.86 6.13 9.35
C GLN A 32 9.14 5.27 8.11
N GLN A 33 8.84 3.98 8.14
CA GLN A 33 8.93 3.15 6.94
C GLN A 33 7.84 3.50 5.92
N THR A 34 8.12 4.48 5.07
CA THR A 34 7.22 4.95 4.02
C THR A 34 6.79 3.79 3.10
N GLU A 35 7.71 2.91 2.70
CA GLU A 35 7.42 1.74 1.86
C GLU A 35 6.33 0.82 2.45
N ALA A 36 6.21 0.71 3.77
CA ALA A 36 5.18 -0.12 4.37
C ALA A 36 3.77 0.43 4.10
N TYR A 37 3.60 1.75 4.11
CA TYR A 37 2.33 2.40 3.74
C TYR A 37 1.97 2.18 2.26
N TYR A 38 2.96 2.14 1.36
CA TYR A 38 2.74 1.81 -0.05
C TYR A 38 2.14 0.42 -0.22
N TYR A 39 2.79 -0.59 0.35
CA TYR A 39 2.37 -1.99 0.23
C TYR A 39 1.05 -2.25 0.97
N LEU A 40 0.82 -1.62 2.12
CA LEU A 40 -0.48 -1.67 2.80
C LEU A 40 -1.59 -1.16 1.89
N GLY A 41 -1.38 -0.03 1.21
CA GLY A 41 -2.39 0.49 0.30
C GLY A 41 -2.71 -0.46 -0.86
N GLN A 42 -1.69 -1.09 -1.44
CA GLN A 42 -1.89 -2.11 -2.48
C GLN A 42 -2.66 -3.34 -1.96
N LEU A 43 -2.29 -3.86 -0.79
CA LEU A 43 -2.90 -5.05 -0.21
C LEU A 43 -4.34 -4.78 0.25
N TYR A 44 -4.60 -3.61 0.84
CA TYR A 44 -5.95 -3.19 1.19
C TYR A 44 -6.84 -3.08 -0.04
N LEU A 45 -6.31 -2.52 -1.13
CA LEU A 45 -7.03 -2.43 -2.38
C LEU A 45 -7.37 -3.82 -2.95
N GLN A 46 -6.40 -4.74 -2.96
CA GLN A 46 -6.62 -6.14 -3.39
C GLN A 46 -7.63 -6.87 -2.49
N ALA A 47 -7.70 -6.51 -1.22
CA ALA A 47 -8.70 -7.01 -0.27
C ALA A 47 -10.08 -6.32 -0.39
N GLY A 48 -10.27 -5.41 -1.35
CA GLY A 48 -11.51 -4.62 -1.51
C GLY A 48 -11.70 -3.52 -0.45
N ARG A 49 -10.72 -3.33 0.43
CA ARG A 49 -10.69 -2.35 1.52
C ARG A 49 -10.22 -0.99 1.00
N ARG A 50 -11.01 -0.40 0.08
CA ARG A 50 -10.67 0.85 -0.62
C ARG A 50 -10.38 2.01 0.34
N ARG A 51 -11.13 2.14 1.43
CA ARG A 51 -10.96 3.24 2.40
C ARG A 51 -9.61 3.16 3.10
N GLU A 52 -9.24 1.97 3.55
CA GLU A 52 -7.94 1.74 4.19
C GLU A 52 -6.79 1.88 3.19
N ALA A 53 -6.99 1.50 1.93
CA ALA A 53 -6.02 1.74 0.87
C ALA A 53 -5.71 3.24 0.68
N ILE A 54 -6.75 4.06 0.61
CA ILE A 54 -6.63 5.52 0.51
C ILE A 54 -5.90 6.10 1.73
N ALA A 55 -6.24 5.64 2.93
CA ALA A 55 -5.60 6.12 4.15
C ALA A 55 -4.09 5.80 4.15
N ALA A 56 -3.71 4.55 3.84
CA ALA A 56 -2.31 4.14 3.77
C ALA A 56 -1.54 4.93 2.70
N TRP A 57 -2.10 5.10 1.50
CA TRP A 57 -1.45 5.86 0.44
C TRP A 57 -1.34 7.36 0.74
N ARG A 58 -2.26 7.94 1.52
CA ARG A 58 -2.10 9.32 2.01
C ARG A 58 -0.91 9.45 2.95
N GLU A 59 -0.72 8.51 3.87
CA GLU A 59 0.46 8.47 4.74
C GLU A 59 1.75 8.29 3.92
N TYR A 60 1.73 7.43 2.91
CA TYR A 60 2.85 7.28 1.97
C TYR A 60 3.21 8.62 1.30
N VAL A 61 2.22 9.34 0.77
CA VAL A 61 2.43 10.63 0.09
C VAL A 61 2.89 11.72 1.05
N ALA A 62 2.48 11.67 2.32
CA ALA A 62 2.87 12.64 3.34
C ALA A 62 4.30 12.43 3.84
N LYS A 63 4.78 11.18 3.86
CA LYS A 63 6.09 10.78 4.41
C LYS A 63 7.13 10.44 3.34
N GLY A 64 6.70 10.27 2.09
CA GLY A 64 7.55 9.82 1.00
C GLY A 64 8.49 10.92 0.54
N GLU A 65 9.79 10.59 0.53
CA GLU A 65 10.84 11.49 0.03
C GLU A 65 11.05 11.32 -1.49
N ASP A 66 10.65 10.18 -2.05
CA ASP A 66 10.72 9.90 -3.48
C ASP A 66 9.53 10.55 -4.22
N GLU A 67 9.81 11.69 -4.86
CA GLU A 67 8.80 12.47 -5.56
C GLU A 67 8.18 11.74 -6.77
N GLU A 68 8.94 10.88 -7.46
CA GLU A 68 8.43 10.11 -8.60
C GLU A 68 7.43 9.05 -8.13
N ALA A 69 7.79 8.30 -7.10
CA ALA A 69 6.93 7.28 -6.52
C ALA A 69 5.71 7.90 -5.84
N VAL A 70 5.88 9.05 -5.16
CA VAL A 70 4.78 9.82 -4.58
C VAL A 70 3.82 10.33 -5.66
N ALA A 71 4.31 10.80 -6.80
CA ALA A 71 3.47 11.25 -7.91
C ALA A 71 2.60 10.12 -8.47
N LYS A 72 3.14 8.90 -8.58
CA LYS A 72 2.38 7.70 -8.98
C LYS A 72 1.24 7.42 -8.01
N VAL A 73 1.53 7.38 -6.71
CA VAL A 73 0.52 7.12 -5.68
C VAL A 73 -0.54 8.22 -5.61
N ARG A 74 -0.17 9.50 -5.77
CA ARG A 74 -1.14 10.61 -5.87
C ARG A 74 -2.11 10.42 -7.03
N THR A 75 -1.62 9.92 -8.16
CA THR A 75 -2.45 9.64 -9.34
C THR A 75 -3.47 8.54 -9.02
N TRP A 76 -3.03 7.46 -8.38
CA TRP A 76 -3.94 6.39 -7.95
C TRP A 76 -4.96 6.83 -6.91
N LEU A 77 -4.54 7.65 -5.92
CA LEU A 77 -5.43 8.24 -4.93
C LEU A 77 -6.55 9.05 -5.59
N LYS A 78 -6.19 9.94 -6.53
CA LYS A 78 -7.17 10.74 -7.26
C LYS A 78 -8.18 9.86 -8.02
N ASN A 79 -7.68 8.86 -8.76
CA ASN A 79 -8.55 7.93 -9.48
C ASN A 79 -9.49 7.17 -8.53
N LEU A 80 -8.99 6.76 -7.36
CA LEU A 80 -9.80 6.08 -6.35
C LEU A 80 -10.89 6.95 -5.74
N GLU A 81 -10.62 8.23 -5.53
CA GLU A 81 -11.57 9.22 -5.03
C GLU A 81 -12.63 9.57 -6.07
N GLU A 82 -12.26 9.60 -7.35
CA GLU A 82 -13.16 9.81 -8.48
C GLU A 82 -14.00 8.56 -8.86
N GLY A 83 -13.86 7.47 -8.08
CA GLY A 83 -14.62 6.23 -8.29
C GLY A 83 -14.04 5.31 -9.37
N GLY A 84 -12.90 5.68 -9.95
CA GLY A 84 -12.15 4.86 -10.90
C GLY A 84 -11.50 3.63 -10.25
N SER A 85 -11.04 2.72 -11.08
CA SER A 85 -10.15 1.62 -10.69
C SER A 85 -8.71 2.14 -10.74
N PRO A 86 -7.91 1.96 -9.69
CA PRO A 86 -6.48 2.21 -9.81
C PRO A 86 -5.92 1.11 -10.72
N GLU A 87 -4.97 1.43 -11.58
CA GLU A 87 -4.13 0.41 -12.19
C GLU A 87 -2.99 0.10 -11.22
N PRO A 88 -3.05 -1.00 -10.44
CA PRO A 88 -1.82 -1.55 -9.91
C PRO A 88 -1.02 -2.06 -11.10
N ALA A 89 0.01 -1.31 -11.50
CA ALA A 89 0.98 -1.79 -12.47
C ALA A 89 1.60 -3.13 -12.00
N PRO A 90 1.94 -4.05 -12.93
CA PRO A 90 2.45 -5.39 -12.63
C PRO A 90 3.78 -5.38 -11.85
#